data_AF-A0A1D7Y698-F1
#
_entry.id   AF-A0A1D7Y698-F1
#
_cell.length_a   1.000
_cell.length_b   1.000
_cell.length_c   1.000
_cell.angle_alpha   90.00
_cell.angle_beta   90.00
_cell.angle_gamma   90.00
#
_symmetry.space_group_name_H-M   'P 1'
#
loop_
_entity.id
_entity.type
_entity.pdbx_description
1 polymer ?
#
loop_
_entity_poly.entity_id
_entity_poly.type
_entity_poly.pdbx_seq_one_letter_code
_entity_poly.pdbx_strand_id
1 'polypeptide(L)'
;MTGTTYDELLVIIDEFTERLAPQARLTCLYGLMAPLLDRVEREVEELSDDPVLSTPDAVRDLRKAAAGEPVDVDAVHEQLTEVGLCCSEDHDPERHIVSQSAYAAAAWLQLLAGRKLRTTAYLEGDDEDLVPPFAPSAFTRIVDLLAWTRSDQIYLHWDDAIAHPEDGDLPAAIRELRAMHVEISGFGREQYSCDLSSPAE
;
A
#
# COMPACT_ATOMS: atom_id res chain seq x y z
N MET A 1 26.40 -15.42 10.88
CA MET A 1 25.73 -15.09 9.61
C MET A 1 24.76 -13.97 9.94
N THR A 2 25.17 -12.72 9.72
CA THR A 2 24.26 -11.57 9.84
C THR A 2 23.28 -11.67 8.67
N GLY A 3 22.00 -11.88 8.97
CA GLY A 3 20.96 -11.89 7.93
C GLY A 3 20.81 -10.51 7.30
N THR A 4 20.27 -10.44 6.08
CA THR A 4 19.94 -9.19 5.38
C THR A 4 19.11 -8.28 6.27
N THR A 5 19.51 -7.01 6.38
CA THR A 5 18.82 -5.96 7.15
C THR A 5 17.52 -5.52 6.46
N TYR A 6 16.70 -4.73 7.16
CA TYR A 6 15.40 -4.29 6.63
C TYR A 6 15.56 -3.34 5.43
N ASP A 7 16.47 -2.37 5.53
CA ASP A 7 16.80 -1.42 4.46
C ASP A 7 17.41 -2.11 3.24
N GLU A 8 18.32 -3.08 3.45
CA GLU A 8 18.88 -3.90 2.37
C GLU A 8 17.78 -4.68 1.63
N LEU A 9 16.78 -5.21 2.35
CA LEU A 9 15.64 -5.90 1.73
C LEU A 9 14.78 -4.95 0.89
N LEU A 10 14.50 -3.74 1.38
CA LEU A 10 13.77 -2.73 0.61
C LEU A 10 14.50 -2.38 -0.69
N VAL A 11 15.82 -2.17 -0.64
CA VAL A 11 16.65 -1.91 -1.83
C VAL A 11 16.60 -3.08 -2.81
N ILE A 12 16.73 -4.32 -2.32
CA ILE A 12 16.64 -5.52 -3.17
C ILE A 12 15.29 -5.62 -3.87
N ILE A 13 14.19 -5.34 -3.16
CA ILE A 13 12.85 -5.33 -3.75
C ILE A 13 12.74 -4.23 -4.80
N ASP A 14 13.25 -3.03 -4.52
CA ASP A 14 13.24 -1.90 -5.45
C ASP A 14 13.92 -2.28 -6.77
N GLU A 15 15.19 -2.72 -6.70
CA GLU A 15 15.98 -3.13 -7.86
C GLU A 15 15.34 -4.27 -8.66
N PHE A 16 14.65 -5.20 -7.98
CA PHE A 16 13.92 -6.26 -8.66
C PHE A 16 12.72 -5.70 -9.41
N THR A 17 11.94 -4.83 -8.77
CA THR A 17 10.70 -4.29 -9.34
C THR A 17 10.97 -3.34 -10.51
N GLU A 18 12.13 -2.68 -10.55
CA GLU A 18 12.59 -1.90 -11.71
C GLU A 18 12.68 -2.73 -13.00
N ARG A 19 12.80 -4.06 -12.91
CA ARG A 19 12.86 -4.97 -14.05
C ARG A 19 11.48 -5.45 -14.51
N LEU A 20 10.43 -5.18 -13.71
CA LEU A 20 9.05 -5.52 -14.05
C LEU A 20 8.45 -4.44 -14.95
N ALA A 21 7.54 -4.84 -15.84
CA ALA A 21 6.72 -3.90 -16.60
C ALA A 21 5.88 -3.02 -15.64
N PRO A 22 5.62 -1.74 -15.96
CA PRO A 22 4.88 -0.84 -15.08
C PRO A 22 3.53 -1.40 -14.59
N GLN A 23 2.77 -2.03 -15.49
CA GLN A 23 1.49 -2.65 -15.13
C GLN A 23 1.64 -3.85 -14.18
N ALA A 24 2.72 -4.62 -14.34
CA ALA A 24 3.02 -5.75 -13.45
C ALA A 24 3.35 -5.26 -12.03
N ARG A 25 4.05 -4.13 -11.90
CA ARG A 25 4.31 -3.49 -10.60
C ARG A 25 3.00 -3.11 -9.91
N LEU A 26 2.10 -2.44 -10.62
CA LEU A 26 0.80 -2.03 -10.08
C LEU A 26 -0.06 -3.23 -9.68
N THR A 27 -0.10 -4.27 -10.52
CA THR A 27 -0.84 -5.51 -10.24
C THR A 27 -0.29 -6.21 -8.99
N CYS A 28 1.04 -6.26 -8.87
CA CYS A 28 1.72 -6.86 -7.74
C CYS A 28 1.41 -6.12 -6.43
N LEU A 29 1.54 -4.79 -6.40
CA LEU A 29 1.17 -3.97 -5.23
C LEU A 29 -0.28 -4.20 -4.83
N TYR A 30 -1.20 -4.20 -5.80
CA TYR A 30 -2.60 -4.48 -5.53
C TYR A 30 -2.80 -5.87 -4.92
N GLY A 31 -2.10 -6.89 -5.43
CA GLY A 31 -2.11 -8.22 -4.84
C GLY A 31 -1.66 -8.23 -3.37
N LEU A 32 -0.63 -7.46 -3.02
CA LEU A 32 -0.13 -7.36 -1.64
C LEU A 32 -1.12 -6.68 -0.70
N MET A 33 -1.83 -5.64 -1.17
CA MET A 33 -2.78 -4.88 -0.35
C MET A 33 -4.18 -5.51 -0.27
N ALA A 34 -4.58 -6.29 -1.29
CA ALA A 34 -5.97 -6.75 -1.44
C ALA A 34 -6.56 -7.44 -0.20
N PRO A 35 -5.82 -8.30 0.55
CA PRO A 35 -6.35 -8.92 1.77
C PRO A 35 -6.70 -7.93 2.89
N LEU A 36 -6.11 -6.74 2.89
CA LEU A 36 -6.34 -5.71 3.90
C LEU A 36 -7.58 -4.86 3.59
N LEU A 37 -7.96 -4.76 2.31
CA LEU A 37 -9.07 -3.91 1.85
C LEU A 37 -10.41 -4.31 2.44
N ASP A 38 -10.58 -5.59 2.82
CA ASP A 38 -11.80 -6.05 3.49
C ASP A 38 -11.98 -5.41 4.88
N ARG A 39 -10.88 -5.03 5.56
CA ARG A 39 -10.95 -4.29 6.83
C ARG A 39 -11.43 -2.86 6.56
N VAL A 40 -10.85 -2.20 5.56
CA VAL A 40 -11.24 -0.85 5.11
C VAL A 40 -12.71 -0.82 4.66
N GLU A 41 -13.18 -1.80 3.89
CA GLU A 41 -14.57 -1.85 3.42
C GLU A 41 -15.60 -1.96 4.56
N ARG A 42 -15.21 -2.48 5.73
CA ARG A 42 -16.12 -2.58 6.89
C ARG A 42 -16.28 -1.26 7.64
N GLU A 43 -15.42 -0.28 7.39
CA GLU A 43 -15.59 1.07 7.92
C GLU A 43 -16.82 1.71 7.27
N VAL A 44 -17.88 1.81 8.07
CA VAL A 44 -19.16 2.39 7.66
C VAL A 44 -19.52 3.62 8.48
N GLU A 45 -18.59 4.07 9.34
CA GLU A 45 -18.77 5.31 10.08
C GLU A 45 -18.84 6.49 9.09
N GLU A 46 -19.76 7.41 9.36
CA GLU A 46 -19.85 8.67 8.62
C GLU A 46 -18.64 9.52 8.99
N LEU A 47 -17.62 9.53 8.11
CA LEU A 47 -16.37 10.28 8.30
C LEU A 47 -16.50 11.76 7.90
N SER A 48 -17.43 12.05 6.97
CA SER A 48 -17.68 13.39 6.44
C SER A 48 -19.18 13.64 6.35
N ASP A 49 -19.58 14.90 6.51
CA ASP A 49 -20.98 15.36 6.42
C ASP A 49 -21.53 15.30 4.97
N ASP A 50 -20.65 15.34 3.95
CA ASP A 50 -21.02 15.30 2.53
C ASP A 50 -19.98 14.50 1.70
N PRO A 51 -19.89 13.17 1.90
CA PRO A 51 -18.91 12.36 1.20
C PRO A 51 -19.34 12.13 -0.25
N VAL A 52 -18.40 12.31 -1.19
CA VAL A 52 -18.63 12.00 -2.62
C VAL A 52 -18.87 10.50 -2.84
N LEU A 53 -18.18 9.66 -2.06
CA LEU A 53 -18.30 8.20 -2.07
C LEU A 53 -18.34 7.67 -0.63
N SER A 54 -19.12 6.62 -0.39
CA SER A 54 -18.99 5.86 0.86
C SER A 54 -17.68 5.06 0.86
N THR A 55 -17.12 4.75 2.04
CA THR A 55 -15.91 3.91 2.15
C THR A 55 -16.08 2.54 1.46
N PRO A 56 -17.19 1.80 1.63
CA PRO A 56 -17.38 0.55 0.90
C PRO A 56 -17.40 0.72 -0.63
N ASP A 57 -17.98 1.81 -1.13
CA ASP A 57 -18.02 2.08 -2.56
C ASP A 57 -16.65 2.49 -3.10
N ALA A 58 -15.87 3.26 -2.34
CA ALA A 58 -14.48 3.57 -2.68
C ALA A 58 -13.64 2.29 -2.78
N VAL A 59 -13.77 1.34 -1.83
CA VAL A 59 -13.05 0.07 -1.93
C VAL A 59 -13.53 -0.74 -3.15
N ARG A 60 -14.83 -0.79 -3.45
CA ARG A 60 -15.34 -1.46 -4.66
C ARG A 60 -14.78 -0.86 -5.94
N ASP A 61 -14.74 0.46 -6.03
CA ASP A 61 -14.21 1.17 -7.19
C ASP A 61 -12.68 1.05 -7.30
N LEU A 62 -11.97 0.95 -6.18
CA LEU A 62 -10.56 0.54 -6.17
C LEU A 62 -10.36 -0.85 -6.80
N ARG A 63 -11.20 -1.84 -6.43
CA ARG A 63 -11.14 -3.18 -7.02
C ARG A 63 -11.43 -3.17 -8.54
N LYS A 64 -12.37 -2.33 -8.98
CA LYS A 64 -12.64 -2.08 -10.41
C LYS A 64 -11.44 -1.46 -11.12
N ALA A 65 -10.82 -0.44 -10.53
CA ALA A 65 -9.61 0.19 -11.07
C ALA A 65 -8.48 -0.83 -11.25
N ALA A 66 -8.29 -1.73 -10.28
CA ALA A 66 -7.31 -2.81 -10.36
C ALA A 66 -7.62 -3.84 -11.48
N ALA A 67 -8.90 -4.04 -11.80
CA ALA A 67 -9.35 -4.83 -12.95
C ALA A 67 -9.25 -4.08 -14.30
N GLY A 68 -8.82 -2.82 -14.30
CA GLY A 68 -8.73 -1.98 -15.49
C GLY A 68 -10.07 -1.36 -15.92
N GLU A 69 -11.07 -1.37 -15.05
CA GLU A 69 -12.36 -0.73 -15.31
C GLU A 69 -12.29 0.79 -15.04
N PRO A 70 -13.05 1.60 -15.79
CA PRO A 70 -13.07 3.04 -15.60
C PRO A 70 -13.78 3.41 -14.29
N VAL A 71 -13.12 4.24 -13.47
CA VAL A 71 -13.66 4.79 -12.22
C VAL A 71 -13.23 6.25 -12.05
N ASP A 72 -13.91 6.99 -11.15
CA ASP A 72 -13.44 8.31 -10.72
C ASP A 72 -12.31 8.16 -9.69
N VAL A 73 -11.08 8.02 -10.18
CA VAL A 73 -9.90 7.81 -9.33
C VAL A 73 -9.65 8.93 -8.33
N ASP A 74 -10.12 10.15 -8.60
CA ASP A 74 -9.98 11.26 -7.64
C ASP A 74 -10.94 11.07 -6.48
N ALA A 75 -12.21 10.74 -6.75
CA ALA A 75 -13.20 10.51 -5.69
C ALA A 75 -12.82 9.31 -4.81
N VAL A 76 -12.31 8.24 -5.41
CA VAL A 76 -11.84 7.06 -4.65
C VAL A 76 -10.62 7.42 -3.80
N HIS A 77 -9.65 8.13 -4.38
CA HIS A 77 -8.47 8.58 -3.65
C HIS A 77 -8.84 9.48 -2.47
N GLU A 78 -9.67 10.49 -2.69
CA GLU A 78 -10.15 11.41 -1.67
C GLU A 78 -10.80 10.67 -0.50
N GLN A 79 -11.72 9.74 -0.78
CA GLN A 79 -12.37 8.95 0.27
C GLN A 79 -11.39 8.05 1.04
N LEU A 80 -10.43 7.42 0.36
CA LEU A 80 -9.43 6.57 1.04
C LEU A 80 -8.46 7.40 1.89
N THR A 81 -8.11 8.61 1.45
CA THR A 81 -7.30 9.52 2.27
C THR A 81 -8.04 9.99 3.51
N GLU A 82 -9.34 10.25 3.41
CA GLU A 82 -10.18 10.61 4.55
C GLU A 82 -10.26 9.48 5.58
N VAL A 83 -10.48 8.24 5.12
CA VAL A 83 -10.46 7.05 5.99
C VAL A 83 -9.10 6.90 6.67
N GLY A 84 -8.01 7.06 5.90
CA GLY A 84 -6.65 7.07 6.42
C GLY A 84 -6.48 8.05 7.58
N LEU A 85 -6.93 9.29 7.39
CA LEU A 85 -6.80 10.36 8.37
C LEU A 85 -7.62 10.08 9.63
N CYS A 86 -8.94 9.88 9.48
CA CYS A 86 -9.83 9.70 10.62
C CYS A 86 -9.46 8.49 11.48
N CYS A 87 -9.02 7.39 10.85
CA CYS A 87 -8.60 6.20 11.60
C CYS A 87 -7.20 6.32 12.21
N SER A 88 -6.35 7.24 11.73
CA SER A 88 -5.00 7.45 12.29
C SER A 88 -5.01 8.28 13.57
N GLU A 89 -6.01 9.14 13.75
CA GLU A 89 -6.17 9.98 14.94
C GLU A 89 -6.73 9.21 16.14
N ASP A 90 -7.28 8.01 15.88
CA ASP A 90 -7.75 7.13 16.94
C ASP A 90 -6.57 6.41 17.58
N HIS A 91 -6.57 6.30 18.91
CA HIS A 91 -5.53 5.58 19.65
C HIS A 91 -5.74 4.04 19.65
N ASP A 92 -6.71 3.55 18.88
CA ASP A 92 -6.98 2.13 18.68
C ASP A 92 -6.02 1.50 17.64
N PRO A 93 -5.17 0.53 18.04
CA PRO A 93 -4.29 -0.18 17.11
C PRO A 93 -5.00 -0.83 15.92
N GLU A 94 -6.24 -1.32 16.08
CA GLU A 94 -6.99 -1.92 14.97
C GLU A 94 -7.34 -0.87 13.91
N ARG A 95 -7.64 0.36 14.34
CA ARG A 95 -7.92 1.47 13.43
C ARG A 95 -6.67 1.99 12.73
N HIS A 96 -5.51 1.93 13.37
CA HIS A 96 -4.25 2.22 12.68
C HIS A 96 -3.98 1.26 11.51
N ILE A 97 -4.32 -0.03 11.65
CA ILE A 97 -4.19 -0.98 10.54
C ILE A 97 -5.12 -0.61 9.37
N VAL A 98 -6.35 -0.20 9.68
CA VAL A 98 -7.29 0.32 8.68
C VAL A 98 -6.75 1.57 8.00
N SER A 99 -6.25 2.52 8.78
CA SER A 99 -5.65 3.77 8.29
C SER A 99 -4.50 3.50 7.31
N GLN A 100 -3.51 2.71 7.72
CA GLN A 100 -2.34 2.37 6.89
C GLN A 100 -2.75 1.62 5.62
N SER A 101 -3.77 0.77 5.72
CA SER A 101 -4.31 0.05 4.55
C SER A 101 -4.98 1.02 3.56
N ALA A 102 -5.74 1.99 4.05
CA ALA A 102 -6.38 3.01 3.22
C ALA A 102 -5.34 3.93 2.56
N TYR A 103 -4.31 4.35 3.29
CA TYR A 103 -3.20 5.13 2.75
C TYR A 103 -2.38 4.37 1.70
N ALA A 104 -2.08 3.09 1.92
CA ALA A 104 -1.41 2.26 0.92
C ALA A 104 -2.24 2.16 -0.38
N ALA A 105 -3.57 2.03 -0.26
CA ALA A 105 -4.48 1.99 -1.39
C ALA A 105 -4.58 3.34 -2.13
N ALA A 106 -4.63 4.46 -1.41
CA ALA A 106 -4.62 5.79 -1.99
C ALA A 106 -3.29 6.07 -2.73
N ALA A 107 -2.15 5.76 -2.12
CA ALA A 107 -0.84 5.88 -2.76
C ALA A 107 -0.72 5.02 -4.02
N TRP A 108 -1.31 3.82 -4.02
CA TRP A 108 -1.38 2.98 -5.22
C TRP A 108 -2.23 3.61 -6.33
N LEU A 109 -3.37 4.23 -6.02
CA LEU A 109 -4.17 4.97 -7.01
C LEU A 109 -3.38 6.12 -7.61
N GLN A 110 -2.59 6.82 -6.80
CA GLN A 110 -1.73 7.90 -7.28
C GLN A 110 -0.66 7.37 -8.26
N LEU A 111 -0.08 6.20 -7.99
CA LEU A 111 0.82 5.51 -8.92
C LEU A 111 0.11 5.07 -10.20
N LEU A 112 -1.09 4.52 -10.09
CA LEU A 112 -1.91 4.11 -11.23
C LEU A 112 -2.23 5.30 -12.14
N ALA A 113 -2.61 6.43 -11.55
CA ALA A 113 -2.99 7.63 -12.28
C ALA A 113 -1.78 8.40 -12.86
N GLY A 114 -0.58 8.24 -12.28
CA GLY A 114 0.63 8.93 -12.71
C GLY A 114 0.57 10.45 -12.52
N ARG A 115 -0.30 10.94 -11.64
CA ARG A 115 -0.52 12.36 -11.35
C ARG A 115 -0.93 12.53 -9.89
N LYS A 116 -0.86 13.76 -9.38
CA LYS A 116 -1.49 14.11 -8.11
C LYS A 116 -3.02 13.96 -8.25
N LEU A 117 -3.64 13.32 -7.26
CA LEU A 117 -5.09 13.14 -7.15
C LEU A 117 -5.67 14.12 -6.12
N ARG A 118 -6.96 14.39 -6.20
CA ARG A 118 -7.66 15.26 -5.24
C ARG A 118 -7.62 14.66 -3.83
N THR A 119 -7.47 15.51 -2.83
CA THR A 119 -7.54 15.18 -1.40
C THR A 119 -8.57 16.07 -0.74
N THR A 120 -9.02 15.71 0.45
CA THR A 120 -9.92 16.59 1.21
C THR A 120 -9.22 17.90 1.58
N ALA A 121 -10.01 18.96 1.77
CA ALA A 121 -9.51 20.32 1.96
C ALA A 121 -8.58 20.48 3.19
N TYR A 122 -8.69 19.58 4.18
CA TYR A 122 -7.80 19.56 5.34
C TYR A 122 -6.38 19.09 5.00
N LEU A 123 -6.24 18.25 3.98
CA LEU A 123 -4.97 17.76 3.45
C LEU A 123 -4.45 18.65 2.30
N GLU A 124 -5.25 19.60 1.80
CA GLU A 124 -4.82 20.58 0.79
C GLU A 124 -3.83 21.59 1.40
N GLY A 125 -2.55 21.23 1.39
CA GLY A 125 -1.45 22.09 1.85
C GLY A 125 -0.56 21.45 2.92
N ASP A 126 -0.96 20.31 3.46
CA ASP A 126 -0.04 19.44 4.18
C ASP A 126 0.80 18.65 3.17
N ASP A 127 2.12 18.81 3.27
CA ASP A 127 3.11 18.00 2.55
C ASP A 127 3.27 16.61 3.24
N GLU A 128 2.24 16.13 3.94
CA GLU A 128 2.27 14.82 4.56
C GLU A 128 2.08 13.75 3.48
N ASP A 129 3.18 13.10 3.13
CA ASP A 129 3.18 11.95 2.23
C ASP A 129 2.28 10.84 2.85
N LEU A 130 1.31 10.34 2.07
CA LEU A 130 0.39 9.26 2.47
C LEU A 130 1.12 7.99 2.93
N VAL A 131 2.34 7.79 2.44
CA VAL A 131 3.19 6.65 2.78
C VAL A 131 4.52 7.15 3.34
N PRO A 132 5.13 6.43 4.30
CA PRO A 132 6.39 6.83 4.90
C PRO A 132 7.49 7.08 3.85
N PRO A 133 8.31 8.13 3.99
CA PRO A 133 9.20 8.59 2.93
C PRO A 133 10.53 7.81 2.81
N PHE A 134 10.75 6.85 3.71
CA PHE A 134 12.09 6.34 4.00
C PHE A 134 12.57 5.29 2.97
N ALA A 135 11.65 4.65 2.24
CA ALA A 135 12.01 3.68 1.22
C ALA A 135 12.41 4.33 -0.12
N PRO A 136 13.21 3.65 -0.98
CA PRO A 136 13.88 4.25 -2.15
C PRO A 136 12.95 4.80 -3.24
N SER A 137 11.78 4.22 -3.44
CA SER A 137 10.83 4.62 -4.48
C SER A 137 9.40 4.62 -3.97
N ALA A 138 8.49 5.30 -4.68
CA ALA A 138 7.08 5.31 -4.32
C ALA A 138 6.44 3.90 -4.30
N PHE A 139 6.95 2.96 -5.09
CA PHE A 139 6.56 1.55 -5.00
C PHE A 139 7.01 0.95 -3.66
N THR A 140 8.29 1.10 -3.31
CA THR A 140 8.84 0.48 -2.10
C THR A 140 8.39 1.14 -0.82
N ARG A 141 7.97 2.41 -0.86
CA ARG A 141 7.29 3.09 0.27
C ARG A 141 5.95 2.44 0.60
N ILE A 142 5.19 2.04 -0.41
CA ILE A 142 3.95 1.26 -0.20
C ILE A 142 4.29 -0.12 0.37
N VAL A 143 5.31 -0.81 -0.16
CA VAL A 143 5.73 -2.12 0.36
C VAL A 143 6.20 -2.05 1.81
N ASP A 144 6.97 -1.02 2.16
CA ASP A 144 7.41 -0.74 3.52
C ASP A 144 6.18 -0.62 4.45
N LEU A 145 5.26 0.31 4.16
CA LEU A 145 4.02 0.46 4.92
C LEU A 145 3.23 -0.86 5.06
N LEU A 146 3.12 -1.63 3.98
CA LEU A 146 2.41 -2.91 3.97
C LEU A 146 3.11 -3.97 4.81
N ALA A 147 4.45 -3.99 4.92
CA ALA A 147 5.17 -4.96 5.75
C ALA A 147 4.87 -4.79 7.24
N TRP A 148 4.74 -3.54 7.71
CA TRP A 148 4.27 -3.25 9.06
C TRP A 148 2.79 -3.61 9.21
N THR A 149 1.96 -3.17 8.28
CA THR A 149 0.50 -3.37 8.34
C THR A 149 0.11 -4.85 8.31
N ARG A 150 0.72 -5.67 7.44
CA ARG A 150 0.45 -7.12 7.33
C ARG A 150 1.04 -7.93 8.48
N SER A 151 1.96 -7.38 9.25
CA SER A 151 2.43 -7.97 10.50
C SER A 151 1.63 -7.51 11.73
N ASP A 152 0.46 -6.89 11.52
CA ASP A 152 -0.39 -6.28 12.54
C ASP A 152 0.41 -5.30 13.44
N GLN A 153 1.33 -4.55 12.83
CA GLN A 153 2.12 -3.50 13.49
C GLN A 153 1.73 -2.12 12.95
N ILE A 154 1.74 -1.14 13.83
CA ILE A 154 1.72 0.27 13.44
C ILE A 154 3.08 0.61 12.82
N TYR A 155 3.07 1.34 11.72
CA TYR A 155 4.28 1.80 11.08
C TYR A 155 5.06 2.70 12.04
N LEU A 156 6.30 2.30 12.26
CA LEU A 156 7.34 3.11 12.88
C LEU A 156 8.51 3.09 11.89
N HIS A 157 9.28 4.18 11.85
CA HIS A 157 10.51 4.15 11.07
C HIS A 157 11.40 3.01 11.60
N TRP A 158 11.93 2.16 10.71
CA TRP A 158 12.62 0.95 11.13
C TRP A 158 13.85 1.23 12.00
N ASP A 159 14.57 2.34 11.78
CA ASP A 159 15.71 2.72 12.65
C ASP A 159 15.22 3.06 14.07
N ASP A 160 14.05 3.66 14.19
CA ASP A 160 13.46 3.99 15.49
C ASP A 160 13.00 2.72 16.19
N ALA A 161 12.42 1.75 15.47
CA ALA A 161 12.04 0.45 16.04
C ALA A 161 13.25 -0.40 16.49
N ILE A 162 14.43 -0.20 15.89
CA ILE A 162 15.68 -0.79 16.41
C ILE A 162 16.04 -0.16 17.76
N ALA A 163 15.85 1.16 17.89
CA ALA A 163 16.14 1.90 19.12
C ALA A 163 15.08 1.67 20.22
N HIS A 164 13.84 1.38 19.82
CA HIS A 164 12.65 1.25 20.66
C HIS A 164 11.87 -0.06 20.38
N PRO A 165 12.47 -1.23 20.69
CA PRO A 165 11.83 -2.53 20.46
C PRO A 165 10.57 -2.78 21.30
N GLU A 166 10.32 -1.93 22.30
CA GLU A 166 9.08 -1.90 23.08
C GLU A 166 7.88 -1.35 22.30
N ASP A 167 8.13 -0.53 21.27
CA ASP A 167 7.10 0.19 20.52
C ASP A 167 6.69 -0.54 19.22
N GLY A 168 7.48 -1.53 18.76
CA GLY A 168 7.13 -2.36 17.61
C GLY A 168 8.00 -3.61 17.42
N ASP A 169 7.47 -4.63 16.76
CA ASP A 169 8.18 -5.87 16.41
C ASP A 169 8.82 -5.78 15.01
N LEU A 170 9.99 -5.12 14.93
CA LEU A 170 10.77 -5.08 13.69
C LEU A 170 11.08 -6.48 13.12
N PRO A 171 11.44 -7.51 13.92
CA PRO A 171 11.56 -8.86 13.41
C PRO A 171 10.30 -9.40 12.71
N ALA A 172 9.08 -9.01 13.13
CA ALA A 172 7.85 -9.35 12.43
C ALA A 172 7.77 -8.66 11.07
N ALA A 173 8.02 -7.35 11.01
CA ALA A 173 8.07 -6.60 9.76
C ALA A 173 9.14 -7.15 8.79
N ILE A 174 10.32 -7.56 9.28
CA ILE A 174 11.36 -8.23 8.47
C ILE A 174 10.85 -9.55 7.89
N ARG A 175 10.16 -10.38 8.68
CA ARG A 175 9.62 -11.66 8.20
C ARG A 175 8.59 -11.43 7.11
N GLU A 176 7.72 -10.45 7.30
CA GLU A 176 6.68 -10.11 6.33
C GLU A 176 7.29 -9.52 5.05
N LEU A 177 8.26 -8.60 5.16
CA LEU A 177 8.96 -8.04 4.00
C LEU A 177 9.67 -9.11 3.17
N ARG A 178 10.24 -10.13 3.82
CA ARG A 178 10.82 -11.30 3.13
C ARG A 178 9.75 -12.14 2.42
N ALA A 179 8.58 -12.33 3.03
CA ALA A 179 7.46 -13.03 2.38
C ALA A 179 6.98 -12.25 1.14
N MET A 180 6.81 -10.94 1.26
CA MET A 180 6.45 -10.07 0.14
C MET A 180 7.49 -10.13 -0.98
N HIS A 181 8.79 -10.10 -0.68
CA HIS A 181 9.83 -10.26 -1.70
C HIS A 181 9.67 -11.57 -2.49
N VAL A 182 9.30 -12.67 -1.83
CA VAL A 182 9.02 -13.95 -2.48
C VAL A 182 7.76 -13.86 -3.36
N GLU A 183 6.67 -13.26 -2.86
CA GLU A 183 5.44 -13.02 -3.62
C GLU A 183 5.71 -12.19 -4.89
N ILE A 184 6.39 -11.06 -4.75
CA ILE A 184 6.79 -10.15 -5.85
C ILE A 184 7.66 -10.89 -6.87
N SER A 185 8.62 -11.68 -6.40
CA SER A 185 9.50 -12.48 -7.26
C SER A 185 8.75 -13.60 -8.01
N GLY A 186 7.71 -14.16 -7.38
CA GLY A 186 6.82 -15.16 -7.97
C GLY A 186 5.97 -14.58 -9.11
N PHE A 187 5.39 -13.40 -8.90
CA PHE A 187 4.61 -12.67 -9.92
C PHE A 187 5.38 -12.47 -11.23
N GLY A 188 6.67 -12.11 -11.13
CA GLY A 188 7.53 -11.98 -12.31
C GLY A 188 7.63 -13.28 -13.12
N ARG A 189 7.76 -14.44 -12.46
CA ARG A 189 7.95 -15.73 -13.15
C ARG A 189 6.71 -16.21 -13.88
N GLU A 190 5.51 -15.98 -13.34
CA GLU A 190 4.25 -16.42 -13.95
C GLU A 190 3.94 -15.66 -15.25
N GLN A 191 4.27 -14.37 -15.31
CA GLN A 191 4.12 -13.56 -16.54
C GLN A 191 5.09 -13.99 -17.64
N TYR A 192 6.37 -14.22 -17.31
CA TYR A 192 7.35 -14.74 -18.29
C TYR A 192 7.00 -16.14 -18.82
N SER A 193 6.27 -16.97 -18.05
CA SER A 193 5.82 -18.29 -18.51
C SER A 193 4.59 -18.23 -19.43
N CYS A 194 3.72 -17.23 -19.28
CA CYS A 194 2.58 -17.03 -20.18
C CYS A 194 3.02 -16.46 -21.53
N ASP A 195 4.00 -15.55 -21.56
CA ASP A 195 4.47 -14.92 -22.79
C ASP A 195 5.25 -15.87 -23.71
N LEU A 196 5.86 -16.93 -23.19
CA LEU A 196 6.51 -17.97 -23.99
C LEU A 196 5.54 -19.01 -24.59
N SER A 197 4.24 -18.90 -24.29
CA SER A 197 3.22 -19.87 -24.73
C SER A 197 2.38 -19.39 -25.93
N SER A 198 2.65 -18.22 -26.52
CA SER A 198 2.02 -17.83 -27.79
C SER A 198 2.66 -18.59 -28.96
N PRO A 199 1.94 -19.51 -29.64
CA PRO A 199 2.40 -20.02 -30.92
C PRO A 199 2.22 -18.90 -31.95
N ALA A 200 3.25 -18.66 -32.77
CA ALA A 200 3.06 -17.93 -34.01
C ALA A 200 2.04 -18.68 -34.88
N GLU A 201 0.94 -18.02 -35.22
CA GLU A 201 0.14 -18.32 -36.41
C GLU A 201 0.32 -17.22 -37.45
#